data_AF-A0A7X5D811-F1
#
_entry.id   AF-A0A7X5D811-F1
#
_cell.length_a   1.000
_cell.length_b   1.000
_cell.length_c   1.000
_cell.angle_alpha   90.00
_cell.angle_beta   90.00
_cell.angle_gamma   90.00
#
_symmetry.space_group_name_H-M   'P 1'
#
loop_
_entity.id
_entity.type
_entity.pdbx_description
1 polymer ?
#
loop_
_entity_poly.entity_id
_entity_poly.type
_entity_poly.pdbx_seq_one_letter_code
_entity_poly.pdbx_strand_id
1 'polypeptide(L)'
;MSEPPIFNPYICWCASNYIYNRIHNHDFYIKKDFQNELAKQKANIPLDKMSMMPYEILELLQNLIDLGKNPPHGLQEKLKAKMDRIFSTIYAYGTSTSIHILANMQSENYQNVATPERMNKYRMMAFYILLTVQIRADITGEVVSPEEWFKMKITDFQNNREIIKSSQ
;
A
#
# COMPACT_ATOMS: atom_id res chain seq x y z
N MET A 1 -32.36 43.77 57.66
CA MET A 1 -32.27 42.30 57.76
C MET A 1 -32.93 41.73 56.51
N SER A 2 -32.14 41.22 55.57
CA SER A 2 -32.64 40.52 54.38
C SER A 2 -32.83 39.04 54.70
N GLU A 3 -34.02 38.51 54.43
CA GLU A 3 -34.36 37.10 54.62
C GLU A 3 -33.45 36.17 53.80
N PRO A 4 -33.10 34.98 54.31
CA PRO A 4 -32.27 34.03 53.59
C PRO A 4 -33.03 33.44 52.39
N PRO A 5 -32.36 33.17 51.27
CA PRO A 5 -33.01 32.68 50.06
C PRO A 5 -33.64 31.29 50.29
N ILE A 6 -34.88 31.13 49.85
CA ILE A 6 -35.63 29.88 49.89
C ILE A 6 -34.98 28.87 48.94
N PHE A 7 -34.39 27.80 49.49
CA PHE A 7 -33.78 26.72 48.73
C PHE A 7 -34.87 25.86 48.10
N ASN A 8 -34.98 25.86 46.75
CA ASN A 8 -35.92 25.02 46.03
C ASN A 8 -35.25 23.70 45.59
N PRO A 9 -35.55 22.56 46.24
CA PRO A 9 -34.89 21.27 45.97
C PRO A 9 -35.15 20.73 44.57
N TYR A 10 -36.28 21.10 43.93
CA TYR A 10 -36.59 20.66 42.56
C TYR A 10 -35.68 21.31 41.51
N ILE A 11 -35.35 22.59 41.68
CA ILE A 11 -34.41 23.30 40.80
C ILE A 11 -33.01 22.68 40.94
N CYS A 12 -32.61 22.34 42.17
CA CYS A 12 -31.33 21.70 42.44
C CYS A 12 -31.22 20.30 41.80
N TRP A 13 -32.30 19.51 41.85
CA TRP A 13 -32.36 18.18 41.22
C TRP A 13 -32.32 18.25 39.69
N CYS A 14 -33.10 19.15 39.08
CA CYS A 14 -33.09 19.37 37.63
C CYS A 14 -31.71 19.84 37.13
N ALA A 15 -31.06 20.76 37.85
CA ALA A 15 -29.72 21.22 37.53
C ALA A 15 -28.68 20.08 37.64
N SER A 16 -28.78 19.24 38.68
CA SER A 16 -27.89 18.10 38.87
C SER A 16 -28.04 17.05 37.76
N ASN A 17 -29.27 16.70 37.37
CA ASN A 17 -29.53 15.80 36.25
C ASN A 17 -29.07 16.38 34.90
N TYR A 18 -29.26 17.68 34.68
CA TYR A 18 -28.78 18.36 33.48
C TYR A 18 -27.25 18.30 33.38
N ILE A 19 -26.55 18.59 34.48
CA ILE A 19 -25.08 18.51 34.55
C ILE A 19 -24.60 17.07 34.35
N TYR A 20 -25.22 16.10 35.00
CA TYR A 20 -24.89 14.67 34.85
C TYR A 20 -25.05 14.20 33.40
N ASN A 21 -26.19 14.48 32.77
CA ASN A 21 -26.43 14.13 31.38
C ASN A 21 -25.47 14.85 30.43
N ARG A 22 -25.10 16.11 30.72
CA ARG A 22 -24.14 16.86 29.91
C ARG A 22 -22.73 16.27 30.00
N ILE A 23 -22.27 15.91 31.19
CA ILE A 23 -20.97 15.25 31.40
C ILE A 23 -20.97 13.88 30.73
N HIS A 24 -22.01 13.08 30.94
CA HIS A 24 -22.11 11.74 30.35
C HIS A 24 -22.12 11.76 28.82
N ASN A 25 -22.88 12.69 28.23
CA ASN A 25 -22.88 12.89 26.78
C ASN A 25 -21.50 13.34 26.28
N HIS A 26 -20.86 14.28 26.97
CA HIS A 26 -19.51 14.75 26.63
C HIS A 26 -18.48 13.60 26.66
N ASP A 27 -18.51 12.76 27.69
CA ASP A 27 -17.64 11.57 27.78
C ASP A 27 -17.90 10.57 26.65
N PHE A 28 -19.17 10.40 26.25
CA PHE A 28 -19.53 9.57 25.11
C PHE A 28 -18.95 10.13 23.79
N TYR A 29 -19.08 11.44 23.56
CA TYR A 29 -18.53 12.09 22.37
C TYR A 29 -16.99 11.99 22.32
N ILE A 30 -16.30 12.24 23.43
CA ILE A 30 -14.83 12.08 23.50
C ILE A 30 -14.41 10.66 23.15
N LYS A 31 -15.11 9.65 23.71
CA LYS A 31 -14.80 8.24 23.40
C LYS A 31 -14.99 7.96 21.92
N LYS A 32 -16.08 8.45 21.32
CA LYS A 32 -16.36 8.26 19.89
C LYS A 32 -15.30 8.93 19.02
N ASP A 33 -14.92 10.16 19.33
CA ASP A 33 -13.89 10.90 18.58
C ASP A 33 -12.52 10.22 18.68
N PHE A 34 -12.15 9.75 19.88
CA PHE A 34 -10.94 8.96 20.08
C PHE A 34 -10.93 7.67 19.24
N GLN A 35 -12.05 6.95 19.19
CA GLN A 35 -12.18 5.76 18.33
C GLN A 35 -12.08 6.11 16.84
N ASN A 36 -12.64 7.23 16.41
CA ASN A 36 -12.53 7.71 15.03
C ASN A 36 -11.08 8.06 14.67
N GLU A 37 -10.36 8.76 15.55
CA GLU A 37 -8.95 9.09 15.33
C GLU A 37 -8.07 7.82 15.31
N LEU A 38 -8.35 6.84 16.19
CA LEU A 38 -7.68 5.54 16.14
C LEU A 38 -7.96 4.79 14.82
N ALA A 39 -9.20 4.81 14.34
CA ALA A 39 -9.55 4.18 13.07
C ALA A 39 -8.81 4.85 11.89
N LYS A 40 -8.71 6.18 11.88
CA LYS A 40 -7.93 6.92 10.88
C LYS A 40 -6.45 6.55 10.93
N GLN A 41 -5.84 6.52 12.12
CA GLN A 41 -4.44 6.13 12.27
C GLN A 41 -4.16 4.72 11.74
N LYS A 42 -5.05 3.76 12.03
CA LYS A 42 -4.95 2.39 11.52
C LYS A 42 -5.02 2.32 9.99
N ALA A 43 -5.87 3.13 9.36
CA ALA A 43 -5.97 3.20 7.90
C ALA A 43 -4.76 3.89 7.25
N ASN A 44 -4.15 4.88 7.92
CA ASN A 44 -3.01 5.62 7.40
C ASN A 44 -1.71 4.81 7.42
N ILE A 45 -1.50 3.92 8.39
CA ILE A 45 -0.24 3.15 8.51
C ILE A 45 0.07 2.36 7.23
N PRO A 46 -0.84 1.53 6.66
CA PRO A 46 -0.60 0.86 5.39
C PRO A 46 -0.32 1.83 4.24
N LEU A 47 -1.08 2.94 4.14
CA LEU A 47 -0.89 3.94 3.09
C LEU A 47 0.51 4.57 3.17
N ASP A 48 0.97 4.95 4.37
CA ASP A 48 2.28 5.53 4.59
C ASP A 48 3.40 4.53 4.23
N LYS A 49 3.25 3.26 4.64
CA LYS A 49 4.24 2.21 4.34
C LYS A 49 4.27 1.82 2.86
N MET A 50 3.12 1.90 2.19
CA MET A 50 2.98 1.54 0.78
C MET A 50 3.27 2.72 -0.17
N SER A 51 3.23 3.97 0.31
CA SER A 51 3.36 5.20 -0.48
C SER A 51 4.55 5.21 -1.46
N MET A 52 5.70 4.70 -1.03
CA MET A 52 6.93 4.66 -1.83
C MET A 52 7.14 3.34 -2.58
N MET A 53 6.30 2.31 -2.35
CA MET A 53 6.47 0.98 -2.94
C MET A 53 6.43 0.97 -4.46
N PRO A 54 5.53 1.71 -5.16
CA PRO A 54 5.56 1.76 -6.62
C PRO A 54 6.92 2.21 -7.15
N TYR A 55 7.52 3.23 -6.52
CA TYR A 55 8.84 3.72 -6.90
C TYR A 55 9.94 2.69 -6.60
N GLU A 56 9.94 2.11 -5.39
CA GLU A 56 10.95 1.11 -5.00
C GLU A 56 10.94 -0.13 -5.91
N ILE A 57 9.76 -0.57 -6.34
CA ILE A 57 9.58 -1.70 -7.27
C ILE A 57 10.12 -1.36 -8.66
N LEU A 58 9.80 -0.17 -9.19
CA LEU A 58 10.31 0.26 -10.50
C LEU A 58 11.83 0.44 -10.49
N GLU A 59 12.39 0.94 -9.40
CA GLU A 59 13.85 1.06 -9.22
C GLU A 59 14.50 -0.32 -9.16
N LEU A 60 13.89 -1.28 -8.46
CA LEU A 60 14.33 -2.67 -8.44
C LEU A 60 14.33 -3.26 -9.87
N LEU A 61 13.24 -3.08 -10.63
CA LEU A 61 13.14 -3.55 -12.01
C LEU A 61 14.24 -2.97 -12.89
N GLN A 62 14.49 -1.65 -12.79
CA GLN A 62 15.56 -0.99 -13.56
C GLN A 62 16.93 -1.58 -13.23
N ASN A 63 17.23 -1.77 -11.94
CA ASN A 63 18.49 -2.38 -11.51
C ASN A 63 18.66 -3.81 -12.03
N LEU A 64 17.58 -4.61 -12.12
CA LEU A 64 17.61 -5.95 -12.69
C LEU A 64 17.89 -5.94 -14.20
N ILE A 65 17.30 -4.99 -14.93
CA ILE A 65 17.56 -4.79 -16.36
C ILE A 65 19.02 -4.45 -16.61
N ASP A 66 19.58 -3.56 -15.79
CA ASP A 66 20.96 -3.09 -15.94
C ASP A 66 21.99 -4.17 -15.55
N LEU A 67 21.67 -5.02 -14.56
CA LEU A 67 22.47 -6.21 -14.21
C LEU A 67 22.60 -7.21 -15.35
N GLY A 68 21.54 -7.38 -16.14
CA GLY A 68 21.57 -8.24 -17.33
C GLY A 68 22.54 -7.78 -18.41
N LYS A 69 23.03 -6.53 -18.32
CA LYS A 69 23.98 -5.94 -19.28
C LYS A 69 25.42 -5.97 -18.77
N ASN A 70 25.67 -5.66 -17.50
CA ASN A 70 27.00 -5.70 -16.85
C ASN A 70 26.83 -5.81 -15.32
N PRO A 71 27.19 -6.93 -14.66
CA PRO A 71 27.03 -7.06 -13.22
C PRO A 71 28.22 -6.46 -12.43
N PRO A 72 28.06 -5.36 -11.69
CA PRO A 72 29.09 -4.90 -10.75
C PRO A 72 29.19 -5.85 -9.53
N HIS A 73 30.41 -6.03 -9.04
CA HIS A 73 30.73 -6.93 -7.92
C HIS A 73 29.96 -6.51 -6.65
N GLY A 74 29.24 -7.45 -6.01
CA GLY A 74 28.49 -7.21 -4.76
C GLY A 74 27.08 -6.61 -4.91
N LEU A 75 26.60 -6.35 -6.14
CA LEU A 75 25.26 -5.82 -6.37
C LEU A 75 24.15 -6.85 -6.11
N GLN A 76 24.42 -8.14 -6.31
CA GLN A 76 23.43 -9.20 -6.09
C GLN A 76 22.92 -9.28 -4.65
N GLU A 77 23.81 -9.17 -3.66
CA GLU A 77 23.42 -9.24 -2.25
C GLU A 77 22.56 -8.05 -1.83
N LYS A 78 22.95 -6.84 -2.28
CA LYS A 78 22.17 -5.61 -2.06
C LYS A 78 20.77 -5.71 -2.68
N LEU A 79 20.65 -6.27 -3.87
CA LEU A 79 19.37 -6.44 -4.54
C LEU A 79 18.51 -7.51 -3.89
N LYS A 80 19.11 -8.61 -3.45
CA LYS A 80 18.39 -9.62 -2.69
C LYS A 80 17.81 -9.02 -1.40
N ALA A 81 18.61 -8.27 -0.65
CA ALA A 81 18.12 -7.58 0.55
C ALA A 81 16.98 -6.58 0.23
N LYS A 82 17.08 -5.86 -0.89
CA LYS A 82 16.03 -4.94 -1.36
C LYS A 82 14.74 -5.69 -1.74
N MET A 83 14.85 -6.81 -2.45
CA MET A 83 13.71 -7.69 -2.76
C MET A 83 13.04 -8.19 -1.50
N ASP A 84 13.80 -8.75 -0.57
CA ASP A 84 13.29 -9.32 0.69
C ASP A 84 12.51 -8.25 1.48
N ARG A 85 13.03 -7.00 1.51
CA ARG A 85 12.34 -5.85 2.13
C ARG A 85 11.04 -5.49 1.42
N ILE A 86 11.05 -5.37 0.10
CA ILE A 86 9.86 -5.02 -0.70
C ILE A 86 8.79 -6.09 -0.52
N PHE A 87 9.13 -7.37 -0.64
CA PHE A 87 8.17 -8.46 -0.53
C PHE A 87 7.56 -8.55 0.86
N SER A 88 8.37 -8.40 1.91
CA SER A 88 7.88 -8.38 3.29
C SER A 88 6.94 -7.21 3.54
N THR A 89 7.23 -6.04 2.96
CA THR A 89 6.38 -4.85 3.10
C THR A 89 5.05 -5.03 2.39
N ILE A 90 5.05 -5.53 1.15
CA ILE A 90 3.84 -5.81 0.38
C ILE A 90 3.00 -6.89 1.07
N TYR A 91 3.62 -7.93 1.61
CA TYR A 91 2.90 -8.98 2.33
C TYR A 91 2.25 -8.47 3.63
N ALA A 92 2.92 -7.56 4.34
CA ALA A 92 2.41 -7.03 5.61
C ALA A 92 1.34 -5.96 5.45
N TYR A 93 1.42 -5.11 4.42
CA TYR A 93 0.58 -3.91 4.28
C TYR A 93 -0.19 -3.81 2.96
N GLY A 94 0.11 -4.67 1.98
CA GLY A 94 -0.55 -4.64 0.67
C GLY A 94 -1.95 -5.24 0.68
N THR A 95 -2.70 -4.96 -0.39
CA THR A 95 -4.01 -5.57 -0.62
C THR A 95 -3.87 -7.03 -1.05
N SER A 96 -4.95 -7.80 -0.91
CA SER A 96 -4.99 -9.20 -1.37
C SER A 96 -4.60 -9.34 -2.84
N THR A 97 -5.06 -8.44 -3.72
CA THR A 97 -4.71 -8.45 -5.15
C THR A 97 -3.21 -8.25 -5.37
N SER A 98 -2.61 -7.26 -4.71
CA SER A 98 -1.17 -7.01 -4.78
C SER A 98 -0.35 -8.21 -4.28
N ILE A 99 -0.79 -8.85 -3.19
CA ILE A 99 -0.15 -10.06 -2.66
C ILE A 99 -0.26 -11.23 -3.64
N HIS A 100 -1.42 -11.42 -4.28
CA HIS A 100 -1.61 -12.48 -5.27
C HIS A 100 -0.70 -12.30 -6.50
N ILE A 101 -0.57 -11.08 -7.01
CA ILE A 101 0.35 -10.79 -8.13
C ILE A 101 1.79 -11.12 -7.73
N LEU A 102 2.21 -10.69 -6.53
CA LEU A 102 3.55 -10.95 -6.01
C LEU A 102 3.82 -12.46 -5.83
N ALA A 103 2.86 -13.19 -5.25
CA ALA A 103 2.97 -14.63 -5.05
C ALA A 103 3.09 -15.38 -6.38
N ASN A 104 2.27 -15.01 -7.37
CA ASN A 104 2.33 -15.60 -8.72
C ASN A 104 3.68 -15.31 -9.37
N MET A 105 4.14 -14.07 -9.33
CA MET A 105 5.46 -13.67 -9.85
C MET A 105 6.60 -14.50 -9.24
N GLN A 106 6.61 -14.68 -7.91
CA GLN A 106 7.63 -15.50 -7.25
C GLN A 106 7.51 -16.98 -7.58
N SER A 107 6.29 -17.52 -7.63
CA SER A 107 6.05 -18.92 -7.97
C SER A 107 6.58 -19.25 -9.37
N GLU A 108 6.35 -18.36 -10.35
CA GLU A 108 6.89 -18.51 -11.70
C GLU A 108 8.41 -18.32 -11.75
N ASN A 109 8.94 -17.37 -10.98
CA ASN A 109 10.38 -17.18 -10.88
C ASN A 109 11.09 -18.46 -10.42
N TYR A 110 10.55 -19.16 -9.40
CA TYR A 110 11.12 -20.43 -8.93
C TYR A 110 11.06 -21.54 -9.98
N GLN A 111 9.98 -21.61 -10.76
CA GLN A 111 9.87 -22.56 -11.87
C GLN A 111 10.88 -22.25 -12.99
N ASN A 112 11.08 -20.97 -13.30
CA ASN A 112 12.01 -20.52 -14.34
C ASN A 112 13.48 -20.74 -13.95
N VAL A 113 13.83 -20.76 -12.66
CA VAL A 113 15.18 -21.14 -12.19
C VAL A 113 15.49 -22.59 -12.56
N ALA A 114 14.51 -23.49 -12.52
CA ALA A 114 14.69 -24.89 -12.90
C ALA A 114 14.85 -25.07 -14.43
N THR A 115 14.26 -24.19 -15.24
CA THR A 115 14.34 -24.24 -16.72
C THR A 115 14.63 -22.85 -17.33
N PRO A 116 15.89 -22.37 -17.28
CA PRO A 116 16.25 -21.01 -17.67
C PRO A 116 15.98 -20.67 -19.14
N GLU A 117 16.06 -21.66 -20.03
CA GLU A 117 15.86 -21.50 -21.48
C GLU A 117 14.42 -21.08 -21.86
N ARG A 118 13.46 -21.29 -20.96
CA ARG A 118 12.04 -20.93 -21.16
C ARG A 118 11.67 -19.57 -20.57
N MET A 119 12.63 -18.87 -19.96
CA MET A 119 12.35 -17.62 -19.25
C MET A 119 12.01 -16.49 -20.25
N ASN A 120 10.74 -16.10 -20.28
CA ASN A 120 10.30 -14.91 -21.00
C ASN A 120 10.59 -13.65 -20.16
N LYS A 121 11.61 -12.88 -20.55
CA LYS A 121 12.01 -11.63 -19.88
C LYS A 121 10.88 -10.60 -19.82
N TYR A 122 10.05 -10.52 -20.86
CA TYR A 122 8.90 -9.61 -20.92
C TYR A 122 7.79 -10.00 -19.95
N ARG A 123 7.62 -11.30 -19.68
CA ARG A 123 6.66 -11.79 -18.67
C ARG A 123 7.06 -11.39 -17.26
N MET A 124 8.34 -11.55 -16.91
CA MET A 124 8.83 -11.08 -15.61
C MET A 124 8.70 -9.55 -15.47
N MET A 125 9.03 -8.79 -16.53
CA MET A 125 8.80 -7.35 -16.55
C MET A 125 7.32 -7.00 -16.37
N ALA A 126 6.42 -7.70 -17.06
CA ALA A 126 4.98 -7.48 -16.96
C ALA A 126 4.50 -7.65 -15.51
N PHE A 127 4.96 -8.66 -14.77
CA PHE A 127 4.61 -8.80 -13.36
C PHE A 127 5.02 -7.61 -12.50
N TYR A 128 6.25 -7.10 -12.66
CA TYR A 128 6.70 -5.93 -11.90
C TYR A 128 5.86 -4.68 -12.22
N ILE A 129 5.49 -4.48 -13.49
CA ILE A 129 4.66 -3.33 -13.88
C ILE A 129 3.21 -3.50 -13.40
N LEU A 130 2.63 -4.69 -13.54
CA LEU A 130 1.29 -5.00 -13.03
C LEU A 130 1.20 -4.78 -11.52
N LEU A 131 2.19 -5.27 -10.77
CA LEU A 131 2.29 -5.07 -9.33
C LEU A 131 2.38 -3.57 -8.97
N THR A 132 3.20 -2.82 -9.70
CA THR A 132 3.36 -1.37 -9.49
C THR A 132 2.05 -0.63 -9.74
N VAL A 133 1.36 -0.95 -10.83
CA VAL A 133 0.06 -0.34 -11.18
C VAL A 133 -1.00 -0.68 -10.14
N GLN A 134 -1.06 -1.93 -9.69
CA GLN A 134 -2.02 -2.34 -8.67
C GLN A 134 -1.78 -1.60 -7.35
N ILE A 135 -0.53 -1.55 -6.87
CA ILE A 135 -0.20 -0.83 -5.64
C ILE A 135 -0.49 0.67 -5.77
N ARG A 136 -0.19 1.28 -6.92
CA ARG A 136 -0.55 2.67 -7.17
C ARG A 136 -2.07 2.87 -7.09
N ALA A 137 -2.85 2.00 -7.73
CA ALA A 137 -4.31 2.06 -7.70
C ALA A 137 -4.84 1.88 -6.27
N ASP A 138 -4.23 1.00 -5.48
CA ASP A 138 -4.60 0.77 -4.07
C ASP A 138 -4.38 2.04 -3.21
N ILE A 139 -3.37 2.85 -3.53
CA ILE A 139 -3.02 4.07 -2.78
C ILE A 139 -3.80 5.30 -3.28
N THR A 140 -3.84 5.51 -4.59
CA THR A 140 -4.38 6.74 -5.18
C THR A 140 -5.82 6.60 -5.68
N GLY A 141 -6.33 5.38 -5.80
CA GLY A 141 -7.61 5.08 -6.44
C GLY A 141 -7.60 5.22 -7.97
N GLU A 142 -6.47 5.57 -8.56
CA GLU A 142 -6.34 5.77 -10.02
C GLU A 142 -5.76 4.54 -10.70
N VAL A 143 -6.50 4.00 -11.66
CA VAL A 143 -6.01 2.91 -12.52
C VAL A 143 -5.27 3.51 -13.72
N VAL A 144 -4.02 3.11 -13.90
CA VAL A 144 -3.20 3.50 -15.06
C VAL A 144 -2.85 2.26 -15.86
N SER A 145 -2.89 2.36 -17.19
CA SER A 145 -2.55 1.24 -18.05
C SER A 145 -1.07 0.84 -17.88
N PRO A 146 -0.76 -0.44 -17.59
CA PRO A 146 0.60 -0.98 -17.60
C PRO A 146 1.33 -0.72 -18.92
N GLU A 147 0.60 -0.62 -20.05
CA GLU A 147 1.19 -0.34 -21.36
C GLU A 147 1.93 1.00 -21.41
N GLU A 148 1.51 2.01 -20.64
CA GLU A 148 2.15 3.34 -20.67
C GLU A 148 3.60 3.28 -20.19
N TRP A 149 3.92 2.42 -19.23
CA TRP A 149 5.31 2.23 -18.80
C TRP A 149 6.17 1.64 -19.92
N PHE A 150 5.63 0.66 -20.65
CA PHE A 150 6.34 0.04 -21.77
C PHE A 150 6.58 1.03 -22.90
N LYS A 151 5.60 1.89 -23.23
CA LYS A 151 5.77 2.98 -24.21
C LYS A 151 6.85 3.97 -23.79
N MET A 152 6.96 4.27 -22.49
CA MET A 152 7.98 5.18 -21.96
C MET A 152 9.40 4.60 -22.02
N LYS A 153 9.55 3.28 -21.85
CA LYS A 153 10.86 2.63 -21.66
C LYS A 153 11.39 1.85 -22.87
N ILE A 154 10.53 1.43 -23.79
CA ILE A 154 10.91 0.65 -24.97
C ILE A 154 10.79 1.53 -26.22
N THR A 155 11.90 1.82 -26.87
CA THR A 155 11.93 2.57 -28.15
C THR A 155 11.20 1.85 -29.28
N ASP A 156 11.24 0.51 -29.30
CA ASP A 156 10.62 -0.34 -30.35
C ASP A 156 9.29 -0.96 -29.92
N PHE A 157 8.50 -0.26 -29.10
CA PHE A 157 7.26 -0.78 -28.52
C PHE A 157 6.29 -1.34 -29.57
N GLN A 158 6.16 -0.67 -30.71
CA GLN A 158 5.25 -1.08 -31.79
C GLN A 158 5.59 -2.45 -32.37
N ASN A 159 6.88 -2.82 -32.41
CA ASN A 159 7.34 -4.08 -32.98
C ASN A 159 7.15 -5.27 -32.03
N ASN A 160 7.10 -5.02 -30.71
CA ASN A 160 7.00 -6.06 -29.67
C ASN A 160 5.64 -6.10 -28.96
N ARG A 161 4.66 -5.33 -29.45
CA ARG A 161 3.37 -5.12 -28.80
C ARG A 161 2.62 -6.42 -28.51
N GLU A 162 2.55 -7.32 -29.48
CA GLU A 162 1.82 -8.58 -29.35
C GLU A 162 2.47 -9.53 -28.33
N ILE A 163 3.81 -9.55 -28.27
CA ILE A 163 4.56 -10.32 -27.27
C ILE A 163 4.28 -9.79 -25.86
N ILE A 164 4.30 -8.47 -25.68
CA ILE A 164 4.03 -7.83 -24.39
C ILE A 164 2.59 -8.13 -23.94
N LYS A 165 1.61 -7.99 -24.85
CA LYS A 165 0.21 -8.28 -24.56
C LYS A 165 -0.04 -9.75 -24.19
N SER A 166 0.60 -10.68 -24.88
CA SER A 166 0.48 -12.11 -24.56
C SER A 166 1.18 -12.51 -23.25
N SER A 167 2.00 -11.62 -22.68
CA SER A 167 2.81 -11.89 -21.49
C SER A 167 2.21 -11.31 -20.20
N GLN A 168 1.21 -10.42 -20.31
CA GLN A 168 0.41 -9.88 -19.20
C GLN A 168 -0.66 -10.89 -18.78
#